data_AF-A0A1D2J454-F1
#
_entry.id   AF-A0A1D2J454-F1
#
_cell.length_a   1.000
_cell.length_b   1.000
_cell.length_c   1.000
_cell.angle_alpha   90.00
_cell.angle_beta   90.00
_cell.angle_gamma   90.00
#
_symmetry.space_group_name_H-M   'P 1'
#
loop_
_entity.id
_entity.type
_entity.pdbx_description
1 polymer ?
#
loop_
_entity_poly.entity_id
_entity_poly.type
_entity_poly.pdbx_seq_one_letter_code
_entity_poly.pdbx_strand_id
1 'polypeptide(L)'
;MANMYHQRSREAKSELMKTPQNMGQEAARLLIHHVQEYMQNELMDLDLTVVVSVFANVKGQRRTYQEAQTLDDEEEFELFVRGFNIGHPMCDFMYAGAEKECSDEKI
;
A
#
# COMPACT_ATOMS: atom_id res chain seq x y z
N MET A 1 28.04 -9.64 -22.36
CA MET A 1 27.65 -8.29 -21.86
C MET A 1 26.15 -8.13 -21.60
N ALA A 2 25.24 -8.71 -22.42
CA ALA A 2 23.78 -8.57 -22.23
C ALA A 2 23.26 -9.05 -20.86
N ASN A 3 23.75 -10.17 -20.33
CA ASN A 3 23.31 -10.70 -19.03
C ASN A 3 23.60 -9.77 -17.84
N MET A 4 24.72 -9.02 -17.91
CA MET A 4 25.11 -8.09 -16.85
C MET A 4 24.21 -6.85 -16.81
N TYR A 5 23.75 -6.38 -17.98
CA TYR A 5 22.83 -5.25 -18.09
C TYR A 5 21.44 -5.59 -17.56
N HIS A 6 20.93 -6.79 -17.86
CA HIS A 6 19.65 -7.25 -17.32
C HIS A 6 19.70 -7.43 -15.80
N GLN A 7 20.82 -7.95 -15.27
CA GLN A 7 21.00 -8.12 -13.83
C GLN A 7 21.04 -6.77 -13.10
N ARG A 8 21.86 -5.82 -13.57
CA ARG A 8 21.95 -4.46 -12.98
C ARG A 8 20.63 -3.69 -13.11
N SER A 9 19.88 -3.89 -14.20
CA SER A 9 18.55 -3.30 -14.37
C SER A 9 17.51 -3.89 -13.41
N ARG A 10 17.57 -5.20 -13.13
CA ARG A 10 16.71 -5.85 -12.12
C ARG A 10 17.06 -5.40 -10.70
N GLU A 11 18.34 -5.31 -10.39
CA GLU A 11 18.81 -4.81 -9.09
C GLU A 11 18.43 -3.35 -8.90
N ALA A 12 18.68 -2.48 -9.89
CA ALA A 12 18.26 -1.07 -9.82
C ALA A 12 16.74 -0.92 -9.70
N LYS A 13 15.94 -1.74 -10.40
CA LYS A 13 14.48 -1.78 -10.25
C LYS A 13 14.07 -2.25 -8.86
N SER A 14 14.76 -3.25 -8.31
CA SER A 14 14.54 -3.74 -6.95
C SER A 14 14.92 -2.69 -5.90
N GLU A 15 16.02 -1.96 -6.07
CA GLU A 15 16.43 -0.84 -5.19
C GLU A 15 15.47 0.35 -5.30
N LEU A 16 15.01 0.69 -6.51
CA LEU A 16 13.99 1.73 -6.71
C LEU A 16 12.67 1.35 -6.04
N MET A 17 12.31 0.08 -6.02
CA MET A 17 11.16 -0.42 -5.27
C MET A 17 11.33 -0.35 -3.75
N LYS A 18 12.52 -0.05 -3.22
CA LYS A 18 12.74 0.08 -1.77
C LYS A 18 12.40 1.45 -1.20
N THR A 19 12.08 2.46 -2.02
CA THR A 19 11.60 3.70 -1.43
C THR A 19 10.21 3.46 -0.82
N PRO A 20 9.91 4.00 0.37
CA PRO A 20 8.61 3.80 1.01
C PRO A 20 7.43 4.16 0.08
N GLN A 21 7.60 5.22 -0.71
CA GLN A 21 6.59 5.65 -1.68
C GLN A 21 6.37 4.64 -2.82
N ASN A 22 7.42 4.03 -3.37
CA ASN A 22 7.27 3.01 -4.42
C ASN A 22 6.70 1.70 -3.85
N MET A 23 7.05 1.35 -2.61
CA MET A 23 6.42 0.24 -1.89
C MET A 23 4.93 0.48 -1.70
N GLY A 24 4.53 1.70 -1.34
CA GLY A 24 3.12 2.08 -1.22
C GLY A 24 2.36 1.90 -2.55
N GLN A 25 2.94 2.39 -3.65
CA GLN A 25 2.32 2.26 -4.98
C GLN A 25 2.10 0.80 -5.38
N GLU A 26 3.13 -0.05 -5.22
CA GLU A 26 3.02 -1.45 -5.58
C GLU A 26 2.09 -2.21 -4.64
N ALA A 27 2.05 -1.84 -3.34
CA ALA A 27 1.10 -2.41 -2.39
C ALA A 27 -0.36 -2.15 -2.81
N ALA A 28 -0.71 -0.94 -3.23
CA ALA A 28 -2.04 -0.62 -3.74
C ALA A 28 -2.37 -1.44 -5.00
N ARG A 29 -1.42 -1.55 -5.94
CA ARG A 29 -1.59 -2.28 -7.19
C ARG A 29 -1.77 -3.78 -6.98
N LEU A 30 -1.01 -4.38 -6.07
CA LEU A 30 -1.11 -5.79 -5.73
C LEU A 30 -2.40 -6.09 -4.96
N LEU A 31 -2.78 -5.21 -4.03
CA LEU A 31 -4.00 -5.39 -3.24
C LEU A 31 -5.24 -5.44 -4.13
N ILE A 32 -5.43 -4.44 -5.00
CA ILE A 32 -6.60 -4.43 -5.89
C ILE A 32 -6.58 -5.62 -6.87
N HIS A 33 -5.40 -6.01 -7.37
CA HIS A 33 -5.27 -7.14 -8.27
C HIS A 33 -5.75 -8.43 -7.61
N HIS A 34 -5.28 -8.73 -6.39
CA HIS A 34 -5.69 -9.94 -5.68
C HIS A 34 -7.16 -9.91 -5.26
N VAL A 35 -7.70 -8.74 -4.89
CA VAL A 35 -9.13 -8.63 -4.61
C VAL A 35 -9.95 -8.89 -5.87
N GLN A 36 -9.57 -8.30 -7.01
CA GLN A 36 -10.25 -8.54 -8.29
C GLN A 36 -10.18 -10.00 -8.72
N GLU A 37 -9.01 -10.63 -8.61
CA GLU A 37 -8.80 -12.04 -8.90
C GLU A 37 -9.70 -12.92 -8.02
N TYR A 38 -9.77 -12.64 -6.72
CA TYR A 38 -10.67 -13.33 -5.80
C TYR A 38 -12.14 -13.17 -6.20
N MET A 39 -12.59 -11.94 -6.48
CA MET A 39 -13.98 -11.69 -6.89
C MET A 39 -14.34 -12.41 -8.20
N GLN A 40 -13.43 -12.44 -9.18
CA GLN A 40 -13.64 -13.14 -10.44
C GLN A 40 -13.78 -14.65 -10.25
N ASN A 41 -13.01 -15.23 -9.33
CA ASN A 41 -13.02 -16.67 -9.06
C ASN A 41 -14.25 -17.10 -8.24
N GLU A 42 -14.71 -16.27 -7.29
CA GLU A 42 -15.74 -16.65 -6.32
C GLU A 42 -17.15 -16.13 -6.67
N LEU A 43 -17.28 -14.98 -7.37
CA LEU A 43 -18.55 -14.27 -7.56
C LEU A 43 -18.99 -14.17 -9.04
N MET A 44 -18.52 -15.10 -9.88
CA MET A 44 -18.70 -15.15 -11.35
C MET A 44 -19.89 -14.34 -11.92
N ASP A 45 -19.61 -13.57 -12.99
CA ASP A 45 -20.56 -12.86 -13.88
C ASP A 45 -21.21 -11.56 -13.38
N LEU A 46 -20.75 -10.99 -12.25
CA LEU A 46 -21.18 -9.65 -11.85
C LEU A 46 -20.16 -8.59 -12.32
N ASP A 47 -20.65 -7.59 -13.07
CA ASP A 47 -19.87 -6.41 -13.44
C ASP A 47 -19.77 -5.47 -12.23
N LEU A 48 -18.90 -5.82 -11.28
CA LEU A 48 -18.71 -5.11 -10.02
C LEU A 48 -17.45 -4.24 -10.06
N THR A 49 -17.63 -2.97 -9.71
CA THR A 49 -16.51 -2.09 -9.38
C THR A 49 -16.11 -2.29 -7.94
N VAL A 50 -14.84 -2.65 -7.71
CA VAL A 50 -14.27 -2.78 -6.37
C VAL A 50 -13.46 -1.54 -6.02
N VAL A 51 -13.75 -0.96 -4.86
CA VAL A 51 -12.96 0.11 -4.24
C VAL A 51 -12.45 -0.41 -2.90
N VAL A 52 -11.16 -0.20 -2.63
CA VAL A 52 -10.51 -0.61 -1.38
C VAL A 52 -10.10 0.63 -0.60
N SER A 53 -10.78 0.87 0.52
CA SER A 53 -10.48 1.98 1.42
C SER A 53 -9.88 1.45 2.71
N VAL A 54 -8.62 1.78 2.97
CA VAL A 54 -7.93 1.44 4.22
C VAL A 54 -8.09 2.59 5.20
N PHE A 55 -8.87 2.38 6.25
CA PHE A 55 -9.04 3.36 7.31
C PHE A 55 -8.08 3.08 8.44
N ALA A 56 -7.25 4.07 8.77
CA ALA A 56 -6.25 3.90 9.81
C ALA A 56 -6.05 5.17 10.63
N ASN A 57 -5.78 4.98 11.92
CA ASN A 57 -5.12 5.99 12.73
C ASN A 57 -3.64 6.03 12.33
N VAL A 58 -3.34 6.77 11.26
CA VAL A 58 -1.99 6.90 10.69
C VAL A 58 -0.98 7.30 11.76
N LYS A 59 -1.34 8.24 12.65
CA LYS A 59 -0.47 8.71 13.73
C LYS A 59 -0.19 7.63 14.77
N GLY A 60 -1.21 6.88 15.17
CA GLY A 60 -1.07 5.77 16.11
C GLY A 60 -0.25 4.61 15.53
N GLN A 61 -0.52 4.22 14.28
CA GLN A 61 0.25 3.17 13.60
C GLN A 61 1.72 3.57 13.41
N ARG A 62 1.98 4.81 13.00
CA ARG A 62 3.33 5.37 12.87
C ARG A 62 4.13 5.21 14.16
N ARG A 63 3.56 5.64 15.30
CA ARG A 63 4.18 5.48 16.62
C ARG A 63 4.44 4.01 16.97
N THR A 64 3.47 3.14 16.68
CA THR A 64 3.60 1.69 16.94
C THR A 64 4.75 1.08 16.14
N TYR A 65 4.90 1.46 14.87
CA TYR A 65 5.99 0.95 14.01
C TYR A 65 7.37 1.48 14.43
N GLN A 66 7.45 2.71 14.95
CA GLN A 66 8.69 3.23 15.54
C GLN A 66 9.07 2.49 16.83
N GLU A 67 8.12 2.28 17.74
CA GLU A 67 8.34 1.55 18.98
C GLU A 67 8.75 0.08 18.72
N ALA A 68 8.29 -0.50 17.62
CA ALA A 68 8.68 -1.83 17.14
C ALA A 68 10.00 -1.88 16.34
N GLN A 69 10.65 -0.73 16.10
CA GLN A 69 11.84 -0.59 15.24
C GLN A 69 11.64 -1.13 13.81
N THR A 70 10.41 -1.03 13.30
CA THR A 70 10.05 -1.45 11.94
C THR A 70 10.27 -0.35 10.91
N LEU A 71 10.20 0.91 11.35
CA LEU A 71 10.48 2.09 10.52
C LEU A 71 11.63 2.87 11.13
N ASP A 72 12.57 3.28 10.30
CA ASP A 72 13.76 4.01 10.72
C ASP A 72 13.47 5.51 10.84
N ASP A 73 12.54 6.02 10.01
CA ASP A 73 12.12 7.42 10.00
C ASP A 73 10.59 7.53 9.99
N GLU A 74 10.11 8.54 10.72
CA GLU A 74 8.72 8.94 10.81
C GLU A 74 8.11 9.28 9.44
N GLU A 75 8.91 9.87 8.54
CA GLU A 75 8.47 10.21 7.18
C GLU A 75 8.27 8.98 6.28
N GLU A 76 8.86 7.82 6.60
CA GLU A 76 8.75 6.64 5.75
C GLU A 76 7.31 6.15 5.65
N PHE A 77 6.56 6.16 6.76
CA PHE A 77 5.15 5.75 6.73
C PHE A 77 4.29 6.74 5.94
N GLU A 78 4.56 8.03 6.06
CA GLU A 78 3.82 9.07 5.33
C GLU A 78 4.09 8.98 3.83
N LEU A 79 5.33 8.72 3.44
CA LEU A 79 5.71 8.46 2.05
C LEU A 79 5.05 7.19 1.52
N PHE A 80 4.98 6.13 2.33
CA PHE A 80 4.26 4.90 1.98
C PHE A 80 2.77 5.17 1.75
N VAL A 81 2.10 5.84 2.69
CA VAL A 81 0.67 6.20 2.58
C VAL A 81 0.41 7.04 1.33
N ARG A 82 1.25 8.06 1.08
CA ARG A 82 1.16 8.86 -0.16
C ARG A 82 1.34 8.00 -1.40
N GLY A 83 2.32 7.09 -1.38
CA GLY A 83 2.57 6.13 -2.44
C GLY A 83 1.36 5.24 -2.74
N PHE A 84 0.73 4.74 -1.68
CA PHE A 84 -0.47 3.91 -1.77
C PHE A 84 -1.61 4.65 -2.46
N ASN A 85 -1.91 5.88 -2.04
CA ASN A 85 -3.05 6.66 -2.55
C ASN A 85 -2.88 7.06 -4.03
N ILE A 86 -1.64 7.13 -4.54
CA ILE A 86 -1.38 7.39 -5.97
C ILE A 86 -1.12 6.10 -6.77
N GLY A 87 -0.99 4.95 -6.10
CA GLY A 87 -0.64 3.68 -6.72
C GLY A 87 -1.76 3.09 -7.57
N HIS A 88 -3.02 3.32 -7.17
CA HIS A 88 -4.17 2.87 -7.94
C HIS A 88 -5.42 3.72 -7.64
N PRO A 89 -6.21 4.16 -8.63
CA PRO A 89 -7.37 5.04 -8.41
C PRO A 89 -8.52 4.41 -7.62
N MET A 90 -8.53 3.07 -7.47
CA MET A 90 -9.52 2.33 -6.67
C MET A 90 -9.00 1.96 -5.27
N CYS A 91 -7.83 2.45 -4.89
CA CYS A 91 -7.26 2.22 -3.57
C CYS A 91 -7.01 3.57 -2.90
N ASP A 92 -7.45 3.70 -1.66
CA ASP A 92 -7.14 4.88 -0.87
C ASP A 92 -6.85 4.49 0.59
N PHE A 93 -5.90 5.19 1.17
CA PHE A 93 -5.51 5.08 2.57
C PHE A 93 -5.96 6.37 3.26
N MET A 94 -7.03 6.25 4.04
CA MET A 94 -7.72 7.36 4.64
C MET A 94 -7.38 7.47 6.13
N TYR A 95 -7.03 8.69 6.55
CA TYR A 95 -6.89 8.99 7.97
C TYR A 95 -8.25 8.85 8.67
N ALA A 96 -8.31 7.98 9.67
CA ALA A 96 -9.53 7.71 10.41
C ALA A 96 -9.80 8.73 11.52
N GLY A 97 -8.78 9.45 12.00
CA GLY A 97 -8.87 10.27 13.21
C GLY A 97 -7.80 9.89 14.22
N ALA A 98 -7.61 10.72 15.25
CA ALA A 98 -6.61 10.47 16.30
C ALA A 98 -7.12 9.50 17.37
N GLU A 99 -8.44 9.39 17.51
CA GLU A 99 -9.10 8.55 18.49
C GLU A 99 -9.27 7.14 17.91
N LYS A 100 -8.97 6.13 18.73
CA LYS A 100 -8.98 4.71 18.34
C LYS A 100 -10.36 4.27 17.85
N GLU A 101 -11.42 4.89 18.38
CA GLU A 101 -12.81 4.60 18.08
C GLU A 101 -13.21 5.03 16.65
N CYS A 102 -12.48 5.98 16.03
CA CYS A 102 -12.83 6.47 14.69
C CYS A 102 -12.41 5.56 13.52
N SER A 103 -11.54 4.57 13.73
CA SER A 103 -11.24 3.56 12.70
C SER A 103 -12.26 2.43 12.68
N ASP A 104 -12.83 2.10 13.84
CA ASP A 104 -13.66 0.91 14.02
C ASP A 104 -15.12 1.14 13.59
N GLU A 105 -15.55 2.40 13.48
CA GLU A 105 -16.90 2.81 13.06
C GLU A 105 -17.07 2.96 11.53
N LYS A 106 -16.01 2.78 10.73
CA LYS A 106 -16.08 3.01 9.29
C LYS A 106 -16.58 1.78 8.52
N ILE A 107 -17.26 2.07 7.40
CA ILE A 107 -18.14 1.20 6.59
C ILE A 107 -17.49 -0.12 6.17
#